data_AF-X0ZFM5-F1
#
_entry.id   AF-X0ZFM5-F1
#
_cell.length_a   1.000
_cell.length_b   1.000
_cell.length_c   1.000
_cell.angle_alpha   90.00
_cell.angle_beta   90.00
_cell.angle_gamma   90.00
#
_symmetry.space_group_name_H-M   'P 1'
#
loop_
_entity.id
_entity.type
_entity.pdbx_description
1 polymer ?
#
loop_
_entity_poly.entity_id
_entity_poly.type
_entity_poly.pdbx_seq_one_letter_code
_entity_poly.pdbx_strand_id
1 'polypeptide(L)'
;LDDITDDETSRLEERRSKLRKWFNTTLTPILNPGGKIISIGTKWHEDDIHTTLSKISGYKFKRYKAIIKEPEDNNGKPEVLWPERFPYKSLQKIRNQYGQVSFELQYQNEIVSTADSPIKIEWIEYAKNKYPTGDDKIPIPYTIYLGVDLASKGAESDFFTISVIAVNEGYVYMVDGMRTNEASLHDQLEFIKSLDKKWN
;
A
#
# COMPACT_ATOMS: atom_id res chain seq x y z
N LEU A 1 -20.28 11.48 5.49
CA LEU A 1 -19.79 10.44 4.57
C LEU A 1 -19.48 9.23 5.42
N ASP A 2 -19.90 8.06 4.94
CA ASP A 2 -19.71 6.80 5.63
C ASP A 2 -19.05 5.84 4.65
N ASP A 3 -17.95 5.21 5.06
CA ASP A 3 -17.17 4.21 4.31
C ASP A 3 -17.00 4.51 2.81
N ILE A 4 -16.49 5.72 2.50
CA ILE A 4 -16.15 6.12 1.11
C ILE A 4 -14.88 5.47 0.57
N THR A 5 -14.32 4.53 1.33
CA THR A 5 -13.12 3.76 1.00
C THR A 5 -13.39 2.29 1.29
N ASP A 6 -12.98 1.45 0.35
CA ASP A 6 -13.01 0.00 0.38
C ASP A 6 -11.73 -0.56 -0.27
N ASP A 7 -11.62 -1.88 -0.36
CA ASP A 7 -10.49 -2.55 -1.03
C ASP A 7 -10.31 -2.07 -2.48
N GLU A 8 -11.40 -2.00 -3.25
CA GLU A 8 -11.34 -1.67 -4.67
C GLU A 8 -10.84 -0.25 -4.92
N THR A 9 -11.35 0.72 -4.17
CA THR A 9 -11.01 2.14 -4.29
C THR A 9 -9.63 2.45 -3.71
N SER A 10 -9.16 1.64 -2.76
CA SER A 10 -7.92 1.88 -2.03
C SER A 10 -6.71 1.15 -2.60
N ARG A 11 -6.89 0.10 -3.42
CA ARG A 11 -5.79 -0.74 -3.91
C ARG A 11 -4.86 -0.05 -4.92
N LEU A 12 -5.41 0.67 -5.90
CA LEU A 12 -4.63 1.31 -6.97
C LEU A 12 -4.48 2.82 -6.75
N GLU A 13 -3.29 3.35 -7.01
CA GLU A 13 -3.00 4.79 -6.85
C GLU A 13 -3.90 5.67 -7.74
N GLU A 14 -4.22 5.20 -8.94
CA GLU A 14 -5.14 5.89 -9.84
C GLU A 14 -6.55 6.00 -9.24
N ARG A 15 -7.05 4.93 -8.60
CA ARG A 15 -8.37 4.91 -7.96
C ARG A 15 -8.41 5.83 -6.74
N ARG A 16 -7.38 5.80 -5.91
CA ARG A 16 -7.20 6.76 -4.80
C ARG A 16 -7.18 8.20 -5.32
N SER A 17 -6.50 8.46 -6.44
CA SER A 17 -6.47 9.78 -7.08
C SER A 17 -7.83 10.22 -7.60
N LYS A 18 -8.60 9.30 -8.22
CA LYS A 18 -9.98 9.57 -8.65
C LYS A 18 -10.88 9.94 -7.47
N LEU A 19 -10.79 9.22 -6.35
CA LEU A 19 -11.55 9.53 -5.13
C LEU A 19 -11.18 10.91 -4.56
N ARG A 20 -9.89 11.23 -4.45
CA ARG A 20 -9.42 12.56 -4.02
C ARG A 20 -9.91 13.67 -4.94
N LYS A 21 -9.87 13.45 -6.25
CA LYS A 21 -10.39 14.40 -7.24
C LYS A 21 -11.88 14.64 -7.02
N TRP A 22 -12.68 13.57 -6.97
CA TRP A 22 -14.12 13.68 -6.69
C TRP A 22 -14.42 14.44 -5.39
N PHE A 23 -13.68 14.14 -4.31
CA PHE A 23 -13.86 14.80 -3.02
C PHE A 23 -13.64 16.33 -3.13
N ASN A 24 -12.59 16.74 -3.82
CA ASN A 24 -12.23 18.16 -3.95
C ASN A 24 -13.05 18.91 -4.99
N THR A 25 -13.38 18.28 -6.12
CA THR A 25 -14.03 18.97 -7.25
C THR A 25 -15.55 18.90 -7.20
N THR A 26 -16.10 17.92 -6.48
CA THR A 26 -17.55 17.68 -6.45
C THR A 26 -18.10 17.83 -5.05
N LEU A 27 -17.51 17.18 -4.05
CA LEU A 27 -18.08 17.19 -2.70
C LEU A 27 -17.79 18.48 -1.92
N THR A 28 -16.58 19.02 -2.03
CA THR A 28 -16.22 20.24 -1.29
C THR A 28 -16.97 21.48 -1.79
N PRO A 29 -17.16 21.70 -3.12
CA PRO A 29 -17.84 22.90 -3.62
C PRO A 29 -19.35 22.97 -3.33
N ILE A 30 -20.01 21.83 -3.08
CA ILE A 30 -21.43 21.82 -2.68
C ILE A 30 -21.64 22.24 -1.21
N LEU A 31 -20.56 22.41 -0.44
CA LEU A 31 -20.65 22.79 0.96
C LEU A 31 -20.97 24.30 1.08
N ASN A 32 -22.15 24.61 1.61
CA ASN A 32 -22.53 26.00 1.90
C ASN A 32 -21.57 26.64 2.92
N PRO A 33 -21.45 27.98 2.95
CA PRO A 33 -20.70 28.69 3.98
C PRO A 33 -21.11 28.25 5.39
N GLY A 34 -20.14 27.83 6.21
CA GLY A 34 -20.37 27.30 7.56
C GLY A 34 -20.79 25.81 7.62
N GLY A 35 -20.98 25.17 6.47
CA GLY A 35 -21.20 23.73 6.38
C GLY A 35 -20.03 22.93 6.94
N LYS A 36 -20.31 21.71 7.39
CA LYS A 36 -19.30 20.79 7.95
C LYS A 36 -19.30 19.48 7.18
N ILE A 37 -18.11 18.98 6.89
CA ILE A 37 -17.93 17.62 6.39
C ILE A 37 -17.50 16.73 7.57
N ILE A 38 -18.26 15.68 7.80
CA ILE A 38 -17.90 14.60 8.72
C ILE A 38 -17.73 13.34 7.86
N SER A 39 -16.53 12.78 7.86
CA SER A 39 -16.20 11.53 7.19
C SER A 39 -15.80 10.50 8.23
N ILE A 40 -16.46 9.36 8.20
CA ILE A 40 -16.24 8.22 9.09
C ILE A 40 -16.03 7.01 8.18
N GLY A 41 -15.07 6.17 8.53
CA GLY A 41 -14.88 4.91 7.83
C GLY A 41 -13.63 4.18 8.29
N THR A 42 -13.38 3.08 7.62
CA THR A 42 -12.26 2.18 7.92
C THR A 42 -11.04 2.49 7.07
N LYS A 43 -9.84 2.40 7.65
CA LYS A 43 -8.58 2.58 6.92
C LYS A 43 -8.23 1.34 6.08
N TRP A 44 -8.13 1.51 4.76
CA TRP A 44 -7.81 0.42 3.81
C TRP A 44 -6.42 0.52 3.16
N HIS A 45 -5.82 1.72 3.17
CA HIS A 45 -4.49 1.96 2.62
C HIS A 45 -3.79 3.08 3.41
N GLU A 46 -2.46 3.09 3.41
CA GLU A 46 -1.69 4.12 4.12
C GLU A 46 -2.00 5.53 3.60
N ASP A 47 -2.06 5.70 2.28
CA ASP A 47 -2.41 6.93 1.56
C ASP A 47 -3.89 7.04 1.14
N ASP A 48 -4.80 6.59 2.00
CA ASP A 48 -6.25 6.74 1.77
C ASP A 48 -6.74 8.21 1.84
N ILE A 49 -8.04 8.41 1.57
CA ILE A 49 -8.65 9.74 1.63
C ILE A 49 -8.57 10.33 3.05
N HIS A 50 -8.75 9.54 4.10
CA HIS A 50 -8.70 10.03 5.48
C HIS A 50 -7.30 10.53 5.85
N THR A 51 -6.24 9.88 5.35
CA THR A 51 -4.85 10.31 5.49
C THR A 51 -4.55 11.57 4.68
N THR A 52 -5.21 11.73 3.53
CA THR A 52 -5.12 12.97 2.75
C THR A 52 -5.77 14.13 3.49
N LEU A 53 -6.99 13.94 3.98
CA LEU A 53 -7.75 14.97 4.69
C LEU A 53 -7.09 15.36 6.02
N SER A 54 -6.46 14.43 6.73
CA SER A 54 -5.75 14.74 7.98
C SER A 54 -4.57 15.70 7.81
N LYS A 55 -4.02 15.80 6.58
CA LYS A 55 -2.94 16.73 6.23
C LYS A 55 -3.43 18.12 5.84
N ILE A 56 -4.74 18.30 5.62
CA ILE A 56 -5.32 19.58 5.21
C ILE A 56 -5.69 20.42 6.44
N SER A 57 -5.23 21.68 6.44
CA SER A 57 -5.60 22.65 7.48
C SER A 57 -7.12 22.84 7.54
N GLY A 58 -7.70 22.68 8.72
CA GLY A 58 -9.15 22.79 8.96
C GLY A 58 -9.86 21.46 9.23
N TYR A 59 -9.27 20.33 8.83
CA TYR A 59 -9.78 19.02 9.22
C TYR A 59 -9.26 18.63 10.60
N LYS A 60 -10.15 18.03 11.41
CA LYS A 60 -9.78 17.35 12.64
C LYS A 60 -9.80 15.85 12.37
N PHE A 61 -8.71 15.17 12.69
CA PHE A 61 -8.57 13.74 12.50
C PHE A 61 -8.50 13.02 13.84
N LYS A 62 -9.20 11.88 13.94
CA LYS A 62 -9.10 10.98 15.09
C LYS A 62 -9.29 9.55 14.63
N ARG A 63 -8.40 8.67 15.06
CA ARG A 63 -8.45 7.24 14.82
C ARG A 63 -8.95 6.51 16.07
N TYR A 64 -9.75 5.47 15.86
CA TYR A 64 -10.32 4.66 16.92
C TYR A 64 -10.01 3.19 16.70
N LYS A 65 -9.57 2.52 17.76
CA LYS A 65 -9.33 1.08 17.83
C LYS A 65 -10.44 0.43 18.63
N ALA A 66 -10.94 -0.73 18.22
CA ALA A 66 -11.91 -1.48 19.00
C ALA A 66 -11.30 -2.01 20.31
N ILE A 67 -10.02 -2.41 20.27
CA ILE A 67 -9.23 -2.79 21.45
C ILE A 67 -8.22 -1.66 21.69
N ILE A 68 -8.39 -0.93 22.79
CA ILE A 68 -7.51 0.19 23.16
C ILE A 68 -6.23 -0.36 23.81
N LYS A 69 -6.36 -1.39 24.66
CA LYS A 69 -5.23 -2.11 25.25
C LYS A 69 -5.53 -3.60 25.34
N GLU A 70 -4.55 -4.41 24.98
CA GLU A 70 -4.60 -5.85 25.19
C GLU A 70 -4.37 -6.19 26.68
N PRO A 71 -4.87 -7.34 27.18
CA PRO A 71 -4.62 -7.78 28.56
C PRO A 71 -3.14 -7.83 28.92
N GLU A 72 -2.28 -8.22 27.99
CA GLU A 72 -0.83 -8.30 28.13
C GLU A 72 -0.22 -6.92 28.43
N ASP A 73 -0.80 -5.86 27.90
CA ASP A 73 -0.33 -4.46 28.04
C ASP A 73 -1.01 -3.71 29.20
N ASN A 74 -1.97 -4.34 29.90
CA ASN A 74 -2.82 -3.66 30.89
C ASN A 74 -3.19 -4.55 32.09
N ASN A 75 -2.19 -5.14 32.75
CA ASN A 75 -2.33 -5.89 34.00
C ASN A 75 -3.40 -7.00 33.92
N GLY A 76 -3.47 -7.71 32.79
CA GLY A 76 -4.42 -8.80 32.55
C GLY A 76 -5.85 -8.33 32.28
N LYS A 77 -6.10 -7.02 32.10
CA LYS A 77 -7.43 -6.47 31.83
C LYS A 77 -7.46 -5.78 30.46
N PRO A 78 -8.27 -6.26 29.50
CA PRO A 78 -8.40 -5.56 28.22
C PRO A 78 -9.11 -4.21 28.42
N GLU A 79 -8.70 -3.21 27.66
CA GLU A 79 -9.42 -1.94 27.51
C GLU A 79 -10.05 -1.91 26.13
N VAL A 80 -11.37 -1.80 26.03
CA VAL A 80 -12.11 -1.81 24.75
C VAL A 80 -12.90 -0.52 24.59
N LEU A 81 -13.01 -0.04 23.36
CA LEU A 81 -13.61 1.27 23.06
C LEU A 81 -15.11 1.32 23.34
N TRP A 82 -15.83 0.22 23.07
CA TRP A 82 -17.27 0.15 23.23
C TRP A 82 -17.70 -1.20 23.81
N PRO A 83 -17.48 -1.43 25.12
CA PRO A 83 -17.72 -2.72 25.77
C PRO A 83 -19.15 -3.23 25.62
N GLU A 84 -20.15 -2.34 25.63
CA GLU A 84 -21.57 -2.70 25.57
C GLU A 84 -21.97 -3.27 24.20
N ARG A 85 -21.31 -2.83 23.12
CA ARG A 85 -21.56 -3.29 21.76
C ARG A 85 -20.61 -4.40 21.34
N PHE A 86 -19.32 -4.25 21.66
CA PHE A 86 -18.26 -5.19 21.31
C PHE A 86 -17.39 -5.50 22.54
N PRO A 87 -17.84 -6.41 23.42
CA PRO A 87 -17.00 -6.91 24.51
C PRO A 87 -15.72 -7.55 23.97
N TYR A 88 -14.64 -7.51 24.76
CA TYR A 88 -13.34 -8.10 24.38
C TYR A 88 -13.46 -9.55 23.87
N LYS A 89 -14.22 -10.39 24.56
CA LYS A 89 -14.46 -11.79 24.15
C LYS A 89 -15.12 -11.91 22.77
N SER A 90 -15.99 -10.98 22.40
CA SER A 90 -16.61 -10.94 21.07
C SER A 90 -15.62 -10.48 20.01
N LEU A 91 -14.79 -9.47 20.32
CA LEU A 91 -13.71 -9.02 19.44
C LEU A 91 -12.68 -10.13 19.18
N GLN A 92 -12.32 -10.92 20.19
CA GLN A 92 -11.46 -12.10 20.02
C GLN A 92 -12.09 -13.16 19.10
N LYS A 93 -13.40 -13.40 19.21
CA LYS A 93 -14.11 -14.31 18.30
C LYS A 93 -14.08 -13.81 16.86
N ILE A 94 -14.35 -12.52 16.65
CA ILE A 94 -14.28 -11.87 15.33
C ILE A 94 -12.86 -11.99 14.77
N ARG A 95 -11.83 -11.68 15.57
CA ARG A 95 -10.42 -11.81 15.20
C ARG A 95 -10.07 -13.23 14.77
N ASN A 96 -10.54 -14.25 15.50
CA ASN A 96 -10.29 -15.64 15.16
C ASN A 96 -11.07 -16.11 13.92
N GLN A 97 -12.27 -15.57 13.69
CA GLN A 97 -13.13 -15.97 12.57
C GLN A 97 -12.66 -15.37 11.24
N TYR A 98 -12.30 -14.09 11.22
CA TYR A 98 -11.97 -13.35 9.99
C TYR A 98 -10.46 -13.21 9.74
N GLY A 99 -9.64 -13.69 10.68
CA GLY A 99 -8.19 -13.59 10.63
C GLY A 99 -7.65 -12.25 11.15
N GLN A 100 -6.38 -12.27 11.54
CA GLN A 100 -5.72 -11.12 12.16
C GLN A 100 -5.66 -9.91 11.23
N VAL A 101 -5.29 -10.08 9.96
CA VAL A 101 -5.16 -8.97 9.00
C VAL A 101 -6.48 -8.22 8.84
N SER A 102 -7.56 -8.95 8.54
CA SER A 102 -8.90 -8.36 8.40
C SER A 102 -9.35 -7.66 9.67
N PHE A 103 -9.05 -8.23 10.84
CA PHE A 103 -9.39 -7.63 12.12
C PHE A 103 -8.62 -6.33 12.38
N GLU A 104 -7.32 -6.30 12.11
CA GLU A 104 -6.47 -5.12 12.31
C GLU A 104 -6.91 -3.97 11.38
N LEU A 105 -7.22 -4.28 10.13
CA LEU A 105 -7.78 -3.30 9.19
C LEU A 105 -9.15 -2.78 9.65
N GLN A 106 -10.12 -3.70 9.83
CA GLN A 106 -11.53 -3.34 9.99
C GLN A 106 -11.89 -2.85 11.40
N TYR A 107 -11.24 -3.38 12.44
CA TYR A 107 -11.59 -3.08 13.83
C TYR A 107 -10.51 -2.26 14.55
N GLN A 108 -9.25 -2.35 14.13
CA GLN A 108 -8.16 -1.56 14.74
C GLN A 108 -7.76 -0.34 13.90
N ASN A 109 -8.22 -0.21 12.65
CA ASN A 109 -7.77 0.84 11.72
C ASN A 109 -6.23 0.88 11.61
N GLU A 110 -5.61 -0.29 11.66
CA GLU A 110 -4.18 -0.47 11.47
C GLU A 110 -3.94 -1.16 10.14
N ILE A 111 -3.15 -0.50 9.28
CA ILE A 111 -2.66 -1.11 8.06
C ILE A 111 -1.54 -2.06 8.45
N VAL A 112 -1.87 -3.33 8.58
CA VAL A 112 -0.87 -4.38 8.74
C VAL A 112 -0.48 -4.83 7.35
N SER A 113 0.80 -4.70 6.99
CA SER A 113 1.30 -5.36 5.78
C SER A 113 0.92 -6.83 5.90
N THR A 114 0.19 -7.38 4.94
CA THR A 114 -0.34 -8.75 5.01
C THR A 114 0.75 -9.67 5.53
N ALA A 115 0.49 -10.41 6.62
CA ALA A 115 1.42 -11.45 7.07
C ALA A 115 1.67 -12.48 5.94
N ASP A 116 0.72 -12.55 5.00
CA ASP A 116 0.75 -13.30 3.75
C ASP A 116 1.38 -12.54 2.56
N SER A 117 1.86 -11.30 2.76
CA SER A 117 2.67 -10.63 1.76
C SER A 117 3.92 -11.48 1.57
N PRO A 118 4.19 -11.96 0.35
CA PRO A 118 5.39 -12.75 0.08
C PRO A 118 6.67 -11.94 0.37
N ILE A 119 6.58 -10.61 0.45
CA ILE A 119 7.68 -9.72 0.81
C ILE A 119 7.21 -8.80 1.95
N LYS A 120 7.85 -8.92 3.11
CA LYS A 120 7.56 -8.06 4.26
C LYS A 120 8.36 -6.76 4.20
N ILE A 121 7.76 -5.65 4.64
CA ILE A 121 8.43 -4.33 4.63
C ILE A 121 9.72 -4.33 5.47
N GLU A 122 9.69 -5.02 6.61
CA GLU A 122 10.85 -5.20 7.50
C GLU A 122 12.03 -5.90 6.80
N TRP A 123 11.78 -6.79 5.83
CA TRP A 123 12.84 -7.43 5.04
C TRP A 123 13.49 -6.44 4.08
N ILE A 124 12.70 -5.54 3.49
CA ILE A 124 13.20 -4.49 2.61
C ILE A 124 14.05 -3.51 3.41
N GLU A 125 13.57 -3.07 4.57
CA GLU A 125 14.32 -2.15 5.44
C GLU A 125 15.62 -2.77 5.94
N TYR A 126 15.59 -4.04 6.36
CA TYR A 126 16.80 -4.80 6.69
C TYR A 126 17.79 -4.85 5.52
N ALA A 127 17.30 -5.18 4.32
CA ALA A 127 18.14 -5.28 3.14
C ALA A 127 18.80 -3.94 2.78
N LYS A 128 18.04 -2.83 2.82
CA LYS A 128 18.56 -1.48 2.53
C LYS A 128 19.64 -1.04 3.52
N ASN A 129 19.55 -1.47 4.78
CA ASN A 129 20.53 -1.13 5.81
C ASN A 129 21.76 -2.03 5.79
N LYS A 130 21.59 -3.32 5.47
CA LYS A 130 22.66 -4.31 5.52
C LYS A 130 23.49 -4.38 4.24
N TYR A 131 22.83 -4.26 3.08
CA TYR A 131 23.47 -4.44 1.79
C TYR A 131 23.79 -3.09 1.14
N PRO A 132 24.98 -2.94 0.54
CA PRO A 132 25.34 -1.72 -0.18
C PRO A 132 24.35 -1.38 -1.30
N THR A 133 24.09 -0.09 -1.48
CA THR A 133 23.30 0.43 -2.61
C THR A 133 24.23 1.19 -3.57
N GLY A 134 23.97 1.06 -4.88
CA GLY A 134 24.74 1.69 -5.96
C GLY A 134 25.56 0.71 -6.81
N ASP A 135 25.71 1.04 -8.08
CA ASP A 135 26.27 0.15 -9.12
C ASP A 135 27.72 -0.29 -8.80
N ASP A 136 28.54 0.62 -8.28
CA ASP A 136 29.94 0.36 -7.92
C ASP A 136 30.12 -0.61 -6.73
N LYS A 137 29.01 -1.04 -6.11
CA LYS A 137 29.02 -1.89 -4.92
C LYS A 137 28.54 -3.31 -5.18
N ILE A 138 28.20 -3.64 -6.42
CA ILE A 138 27.79 -5.00 -6.81
C ILE A 138 29.07 -5.85 -7.01
N PRO A 139 29.25 -6.95 -6.26
CA PRO A 139 30.43 -7.79 -6.41
C PRO A 139 30.52 -8.42 -7.81
N ILE A 140 31.71 -8.37 -8.40
CA ILE A 140 32.06 -8.98 -9.69
C ILE A 140 32.75 -10.34 -9.41
N PRO A 141 32.47 -11.41 -10.18
CA PRO A 141 31.64 -11.46 -11.39
C PRO A 141 30.15 -11.63 -11.11
N TYR A 142 29.29 -10.98 -11.89
CA TYR A 142 27.85 -11.19 -11.85
C TYR A 142 27.31 -11.59 -13.23
N THR A 143 26.14 -12.23 -13.23
CA THR A 143 25.37 -12.52 -14.45
C THR A 143 24.12 -11.65 -14.47
N ILE A 144 23.84 -11.00 -15.59
CA ILE A 144 22.64 -10.18 -15.77
C ILE A 144 21.47 -11.02 -16.28
N TYR A 145 20.28 -10.75 -15.74
CA TYR A 145 19.00 -11.25 -16.26
C TYR A 145 17.99 -10.12 -16.39
N LEU A 146 17.17 -10.18 -17.43
CA LEU A 146 16.03 -9.30 -17.64
C LEU A 146 14.74 -10.07 -17.38
N GLY A 147 13.96 -9.62 -16.40
CA GLY A 147 12.57 -10.04 -16.22
C GLY A 147 11.65 -9.05 -16.92
N VAL A 148 10.82 -9.53 -17.85
CA VAL A 148 9.92 -8.69 -18.66
C VAL A 148 8.47 -9.11 -18.40
N ASP A 149 7.65 -8.15 -18.01
CA ASP A 149 6.20 -8.29 -17.92
C ASP A 149 5.54 -7.43 -19.00
N LEU A 150 4.98 -8.09 -20.02
CA LEU A 150 4.40 -7.44 -21.19
C LEU A 150 3.01 -6.89 -20.88
N ALA A 151 2.68 -5.72 -21.43
CA ALA A 151 1.36 -5.14 -21.29
C ALA A 151 0.55 -5.19 -22.58
N SER A 152 -0.75 -5.49 -22.44
CA SER A 152 -1.73 -5.42 -23.52
C SER A 152 -2.46 -4.06 -23.51
N LYS A 153 -2.80 -3.52 -24.68
CA LYS A 153 -3.62 -2.29 -24.78
C LYS A 153 -5.09 -2.61 -24.49
N GLY A 154 -5.56 -2.26 -23.29
CA GLY A 154 -6.97 -2.24 -22.88
C GLY A 154 -7.40 -0.85 -22.35
N ALA A 155 -8.71 -0.64 -22.14
CA ALA A 155 -9.28 0.65 -21.72
C ALA A 155 -8.84 1.13 -20.31
N GLU A 156 -8.37 0.20 -19.47
CA GLU A 156 -7.51 0.44 -18.31
C GLU A 156 -6.20 -0.32 -18.60
N SER A 157 -5.16 0.34 -19.11
CA SER A 157 -3.99 -0.39 -19.61
C SER A 157 -3.08 -0.83 -18.46
N ASP A 158 -2.74 -2.12 -18.43
CA ASP A 158 -1.72 -2.67 -17.54
C ASP A 158 -0.36 -2.01 -17.81
N PHE A 159 0.49 -2.00 -16.78
CA PHE A 159 1.85 -1.46 -16.91
C PHE A 159 2.76 -2.48 -17.57
N PHE A 160 3.50 -2.05 -18.59
CA PHE A 160 4.69 -2.75 -19.05
C PHE A 160 5.81 -2.53 -18.04
N THR A 161 6.50 -3.61 -17.64
CA THR A 161 7.66 -3.51 -16.75
C THR A 161 8.84 -4.35 -17.24
N ILE A 162 10.04 -3.82 -17.03
CA ILE A 162 11.29 -4.57 -17.13
C ILE A 162 12.04 -4.41 -15.81
N SER A 163 12.47 -5.52 -15.23
CA SER A 163 13.39 -5.55 -14.09
C SER A 163 14.72 -6.12 -14.56
N VAL A 164 15.82 -5.40 -14.31
CA VAL A 164 17.18 -5.88 -14.58
C VAL A 164 17.80 -6.30 -13.26
N ILE A 165 18.23 -7.55 -13.19
CA ILE A 165 18.88 -8.11 -12.01
C ILE A 165 20.30 -8.57 -12.32
N ALA A 166 21.20 -8.37 -11.36
CA ALA A 166 22.51 -8.99 -11.33
C ALA A 166 22.52 -10.13 -10.31
N VAL A 167 23.08 -11.28 -10.66
CA VAL A 167 23.21 -12.44 -9.78
C VAL A 167 24.68 -12.72 -9.53
N ASN A 168 25.09 -12.71 -8.27
CA ASN A 168 26.44 -13.05 -7.81
C ASN A 168 26.35 -13.88 -6.53
N GLU A 169 26.99 -15.06 -6.53
CA GLU A 169 27.15 -15.94 -5.35
C GLU A 169 25.86 -16.15 -4.52
N GLY A 170 24.72 -16.36 -5.19
CA GLY A 170 23.43 -16.61 -4.55
C GLY A 170 22.68 -15.34 -4.08
N TYR A 171 23.28 -14.16 -4.26
CA TYR A 171 22.63 -12.87 -4.07
C TYR A 171 22.06 -12.35 -5.40
N VAL A 172 20.90 -11.72 -5.30
CA VAL A 172 20.21 -11.06 -6.42
C VAL A 172 20.12 -9.57 -6.13
N TYR A 173 20.61 -8.75 -7.04
CA TYR A 173 20.63 -7.30 -6.94
C TYR A 173 19.73 -6.72 -8.02
N MET A 174 18.86 -5.78 -7.68
CA MET A 174 18.12 -4.99 -8.67
C MET A 174 18.99 -3.82 -9.12
N VAL A 175 19.33 -3.77 -10.41
CA VAL A 175 20.35 -2.85 -10.94
C VAL A 175 19.78 -1.81 -11.90
N ASP A 176 18.65 -2.12 -12.51
CA ASP A 176 17.94 -1.20 -13.39
C ASP A 176 16.49 -1.66 -13.50
N GLY A 177 15.63 -0.80 -14.00
CA GLY A 177 14.26 -1.16 -14.29
C GLY A 177 13.51 -0.04 -14.94
N MET A 178 12.43 -0.42 -15.62
CA MET A 178 11.51 0.54 -16.19
C MET A 178 10.07 0.09 -16.04
N ARG A 179 9.19 1.09 -16.03
CA ARG A 179 7.75 0.89 -15.96
C ARG A 179 7.04 1.98 -16.75
N THR A 180 6.12 1.59 -17.63
CA THR A 180 5.29 2.52 -18.40
C THR A 180 3.96 1.88 -18.76
N ASN A 181 2.89 2.66 -18.82
CA ASN A 181 1.57 2.23 -19.30
C ASN A 181 1.22 2.83 -20.67
N GLU A 182 2.17 3.53 -21.31
CA GLU A 182 1.93 4.22 -22.59
C GLU A 182 2.58 3.50 -23.79
N ALA A 183 3.40 2.48 -23.54
CA ALA A 183 4.17 1.79 -24.56
C ALA A 183 3.30 0.89 -25.47
N SER A 184 3.39 1.10 -26.79
CA SER A 184 2.92 0.13 -27.76
C SER A 184 3.77 -1.15 -27.72
N LEU A 185 3.30 -2.24 -28.31
CA LEU A 185 4.09 -3.48 -28.41
C LEU A 185 5.45 -3.23 -29.10
N HIS A 186 5.48 -2.33 -30.08
CA HIS A 186 6.74 -1.94 -30.74
C HIS A 186 7.68 -1.23 -29.76
N ASP A 187 7.17 -0.26 -29.00
CA ASP A 187 7.97 0.47 -28.00
C ASP A 187 8.50 -0.49 -26.91
N GLN A 188 7.66 -1.43 -26.45
CA GLN A 188 8.06 -2.46 -25.48
C GLN A 188 9.24 -3.29 -25.99
N LEU A 189 9.24 -3.70 -27.26
CA LEU A 189 10.36 -4.44 -27.86
C LEU A 189 11.63 -3.59 -27.97
N GLU A 190 11.51 -2.32 -28.33
CA GLU A 190 12.66 -1.40 -28.40
C GLU A 190 13.26 -1.14 -27.02
N PHE A 191 12.42 -1.04 -25.99
CA PHE A 191 12.90 -0.94 -24.61
C PHE A 191 13.66 -2.18 -24.15
N ILE A 192 13.17 -3.38 -24.45
CA ILE A 192 13.87 -4.64 -24.12
C ILE A 192 15.25 -4.66 -24.79
N LYS A 193 15.32 -4.35 -26.09
CA LYS A 193 16.60 -4.28 -26.81
C LYS A 193 17.54 -3.23 -26.24
N SER A 194 17.01 -2.08 -25.81
CA SER A 194 17.82 -1.01 -25.25
C SER A 194 18.50 -1.41 -23.94
N LEU A 195 17.77 -2.11 -23.06
CA LEU A 195 18.30 -2.60 -21.78
C LEU A 195 19.22 -3.80 -21.96
N ASP A 196 18.90 -4.70 -22.89
CA ASP A 196 19.80 -5.79 -23.30
C ASP A 196 21.15 -5.23 -23.76
N LYS A 197 21.15 -4.27 -24.69
CA LYS A 197 22.38 -3.62 -25.17
C LYS A 197 23.15 -2.85 -24.08
N LYS A 198 22.46 -2.32 -23.07
CA LYS A 198 23.10 -1.58 -21.98
C LYS A 198 23.87 -2.53 -21.03
N TRP A 199 23.35 -3.73 -20.83
CA TRP A 199 23.81 -4.64 -19.78
C TRP A 199 24.45 -5.96 -20.28
N ASN A 200 24.43 -6.23 -21.59
CA ASN A 200 25.21 -7.27 -22.29
C ASN A 200 26.32 -6.66 -23.14
#